data_AF-A0A7K0GRA7-F1
#
_entry.id   AF-A0A7K0GRA7-F1
#
_cell.length_a   1.000
_cell.length_b   1.000
_cell.length_c   1.000
_cell.angle_alpha   90.00
_cell.angle_beta   90.00
_cell.angle_gamma   90.00
#
_symmetry.space_group_name_H-M   'P 1'
#
loop_
_entity.id
_entity.type
_entity.pdbx_description
1 polymer ?
#
loop_
_entity_poly.entity_id
_entity_poly.type
_entity_poly.pdbx_seq_one_letter_code
_entity_poly.pdbx_strand_id
1 'polypeptide(L)'
;LSNSDKIEDMEPDWVANEEHLCAVVGSSVVGSKLRSCITGNSTTASMNWIDFHYYSVQRGMQQIDALMHSRIANLFYARYGRRDSQEQCGGGQHTNNRITGGTAGYGMQDTIGYDEAYKINDKITNSIVDGSIHQYAWYRGQDEYGSPTVTQVNNISCLGYEDIYGHKYEMMDGVDLPNDSGNQGKWRIWMPDGTVRWVKGKTTSDQWITGVAHGKYMDIVPVGTANGSSSTYYCDKYWISTAASRVVYRGYYSAGANGGVSNANANNDASYSNTNVGSRLAFRGKLVRAESVEAYKAIREVL
;
A
#
# COMPACT_ATOMS: atom_id res chain seq x y z
N LEU A 1 -9.47 18.61 -28.44
CA LEU A 1 -8.94 18.61 -27.06
C LEU A 1 -9.42 19.90 -26.41
N SER A 2 -10.05 19.79 -25.25
CA SER A 2 -10.57 20.94 -24.48
C SER A 2 -9.42 21.83 -24.02
N ASN A 3 -9.63 23.16 -24.00
CA ASN A 3 -8.70 24.13 -23.41
C ASN A 3 -9.11 24.49 -21.96
N SER A 4 -9.94 23.67 -21.32
CA SER A 4 -10.39 23.90 -19.95
C SER A 4 -9.43 23.30 -18.94
N ASP A 5 -9.15 24.06 -17.88
CA ASP A 5 -8.38 23.62 -16.72
C ASP A 5 -9.27 22.92 -15.67
N LYS A 6 -10.58 22.80 -15.93
CA LYS A 6 -11.50 22.09 -15.05
C LYS A 6 -11.51 20.61 -15.37
N ILE A 7 -11.32 19.78 -14.35
CA ILE A 7 -11.34 18.33 -14.53
C ILE A 7 -12.69 17.83 -15.07
N GLU A 8 -13.78 18.52 -14.72
CA GLU A 8 -15.14 18.18 -15.18
C GLU A 8 -15.32 18.30 -16.70
N ASP A 9 -14.59 19.22 -17.33
CA ASP A 9 -14.62 19.46 -18.78
C ASP A 9 -13.66 18.52 -19.54
N MET A 10 -12.74 17.87 -18.81
CA MET A 10 -11.78 16.89 -19.35
C MET A 10 -12.31 15.46 -19.23
N GLU A 11 -12.95 15.13 -18.11
CA GLU A 11 -13.45 13.79 -17.79
C GLU A 11 -14.83 13.88 -17.12
N PRO A 12 -15.94 13.81 -17.89
CA PRO A 12 -17.29 14.06 -17.36
C PRO A 12 -17.76 13.04 -16.32
N ASP A 13 -17.13 11.87 -16.26
CA ASP A 13 -17.47 10.77 -15.34
C ASP A 13 -16.60 10.72 -14.08
N TRP A 14 -15.87 11.80 -13.76
CA TRP A 14 -15.01 11.87 -12.58
C TRP A 14 -15.79 11.71 -11.25
N VAL A 15 -15.06 11.34 -10.19
CA VAL A 15 -15.59 11.22 -8.83
C VAL A 15 -14.77 12.10 -7.91
N ALA A 16 -15.43 13.04 -7.23
CA ALA A 16 -14.82 13.83 -6.18
C ALA A 16 -14.39 12.92 -5.03
N ASN A 17 -13.17 13.14 -4.56
CA ASN A 17 -12.70 12.50 -3.35
C ASN A 17 -12.41 13.56 -2.28
N GLU A 18 -13.00 13.36 -1.11
CA GLU A 18 -12.67 14.14 0.06
C GLU A 18 -11.21 13.98 0.47
N GLU A 19 -10.65 15.08 0.98
CA GLU A 19 -9.30 15.07 1.53
C GLU A 19 -9.23 14.07 2.69
N HIS A 20 -8.13 13.33 2.76
CA HIS A 20 -7.87 12.33 3.77
C HIS A 20 -6.36 12.23 3.97
N LEU A 21 -5.96 11.68 5.12
CA LEU A 21 -4.57 11.36 5.39
C LEU A 21 -4.42 9.84 5.42
N CYS A 22 -3.45 9.34 4.66
CA CYS A 22 -2.97 7.98 4.78
C CYS A 22 -1.56 8.06 5.37
N ALA A 23 -1.29 7.33 6.45
CA ALA A 23 -0.03 7.53 7.14
C ALA A 23 1.17 7.01 6.33
N VAL A 24 2.37 7.56 6.54
CA VAL A 24 3.55 7.22 5.72
C VAL A 24 4.18 5.88 6.10
N VAL A 25 4.11 5.51 7.38
CA VAL A 25 4.61 4.24 7.92
C VAL A 25 3.45 3.36 8.40
N GLY A 26 3.67 2.06 8.57
CA GLY A 26 2.66 1.19 9.16
C GLY A 26 2.36 1.51 10.64
N SER A 27 1.26 0.95 11.12
CA SER A 27 0.78 1.13 12.49
C SER A 27 1.71 0.45 13.51
N SER A 28 1.91 1.11 14.64
CA SER A 28 2.71 0.68 15.80
C SER A 28 1.90 0.93 17.07
N VAL A 29 2.02 0.03 18.05
CA VAL A 29 1.46 0.24 19.39
C VAL A 29 2.39 1.14 20.18
N VAL A 30 1.87 2.27 20.67
CA VAL A 30 2.57 3.19 21.58
C VAL A 30 1.71 3.39 22.81
N GLY A 31 2.16 2.85 23.95
CA GLY A 31 1.32 2.74 25.14
C GLY A 31 0.12 1.83 24.86
N SER A 32 -1.09 2.35 25.03
CA SER A 32 -2.35 1.64 24.77
C SER A 32 -3.01 2.00 23.44
N LYS A 33 -2.32 2.73 22.56
CA LYS A 33 -2.90 3.27 21.31
C LYS A 33 -2.16 2.77 20.07
N LEU A 34 -2.90 2.55 18.99
CA LEU A 34 -2.30 2.47 17.66
C LEU A 34 -1.91 3.87 17.18
N ARG A 35 -0.68 3.98 16.68
CA ARG A 35 -0.12 5.18 16.05
C ARG A 35 0.59 4.79 14.76
N SER A 36 0.71 5.70 13.80
CA SER A 36 1.64 5.52 12.69
C SER A 36 2.79 6.48 12.93
N CYS A 37 3.86 5.95 13.52
CA CYS A 37 5.04 6.70 13.90
C CYS A 37 6.25 5.78 13.99
N ILE A 38 7.44 6.38 13.85
CA ILE A 38 8.73 5.69 13.96
C ILE A 38 9.01 5.44 15.45
N THR A 39 9.12 4.17 15.83
CA THR A 39 9.32 3.74 17.24
C THR A 39 10.69 3.12 17.49
N GLY A 40 11.55 3.05 16.47
CA GLY A 40 12.79 2.25 16.51
C GLY A 40 12.53 0.74 16.49
N ASN A 41 11.28 0.31 16.29
CA ASN A 41 10.87 -1.08 16.17
C ASN A 41 10.11 -1.31 14.85
N SER A 42 9.80 -2.57 14.58
CA SER A 42 8.91 -2.93 13.49
C SER A 42 7.45 -2.57 13.79
N THR A 43 6.64 -2.45 12.73
CA THR A 43 5.21 -2.20 12.81
C THR A 43 4.47 -3.35 13.49
N THR A 44 3.34 -3.03 14.11
CA THR A 44 2.46 -3.98 14.78
C THR A 44 1.96 -5.05 13.81
N ALA A 45 1.94 -6.29 14.31
CA ALA A 45 1.34 -7.45 13.66
C ALA A 45 0.55 -8.29 14.67
N SER A 46 0.04 -9.44 14.24
CA SER A 46 -0.64 -10.42 15.11
C SER A 46 -1.88 -9.89 15.82
N MET A 47 -2.52 -8.86 15.25
CA MET A 47 -3.87 -8.44 15.61
C MET A 47 -4.82 -8.85 14.50
N ASN A 48 -6.04 -9.24 14.87
CA ASN A 48 -7.10 -9.51 13.91
C ASN A 48 -7.73 -8.20 13.40
N TRP A 49 -8.63 -8.28 12.43
CA TRP A 49 -9.27 -7.09 11.86
C TRP A 49 -10.07 -6.30 12.90
N ILE A 50 -10.78 -7.00 13.78
CA ILE A 50 -11.63 -6.41 14.81
C ILE A 50 -10.79 -5.53 15.75
N ASP A 51 -9.63 -6.02 16.18
CA ASP A 51 -8.74 -5.29 17.08
C ASP A 51 -8.11 -4.07 16.39
N PHE A 52 -7.58 -4.24 15.17
CA PHE A 52 -7.03 -3.12 14.39
C PHE A 52 -8.09 -2.04 14.16
N HIS A 53 -9.29 -2.41 13.77
CA HIS A 53 -10.41 -1.49 13.60
C HIS A 53 -10.77 -0.80 14.92
N TYR A 54 -10.99 -1.58 15.99
CA TYR A 54 -11.37 -1.09 17.31
C TYR A 54 -10.39 -0.03 17.86
N TYR A 55 -9.09 -0.31 17.86
CA TYR A 55 -8.10 0.66 18.35
C TYR A 55 -7.94 1.89 17.45
N SER A 56 -8.34 1.80 16.17
CA SER A 56 -8.34 2.94 15.26
C SER A 56 -9.52 3.87 15.53
N VAL A 57 -10.72 3.31 15.65
CA VAL A 57 -11.95 4.10 15.87
C VAL A 57 -11.96 4.79 17.22
N GLN A 58 -11.30 4.22 18.23
CA GLN A 58 -11.06 4.88 19.53
C GLN A 58 -10.29 6.20 19.41
N ARG A 59 -9.59 6.43 18.27
CA ARG A 59 -8.87 7.66 17.98
C ARG A 59 -9.57 8.55 16.95
N GLY A 60 -10.81 8.21 16.56
CA GLY A 60 -11.50 8.85 15.45
C GLY A 60 -10.79 8.63 14.11
N MET A 61 -10.06 7.51 13.98
CA MET A 61 -9.30 7.13 12.80
C MET A 61 -9.81 5.79 12.26
N GLN A 62 -9.26 5.36 11.15
CA GLN A 62 -9.48 4.04 10.55
C GLN A 62 -8.14 3.43 10.13
N GLN A 63 -8.11 2.16 9.75
CA GLN A 63 -6.98 1.65 8.96
C GLN A 63 -7.15 2.06 7.49
N ILE A 64 -6.06 2.00 6.71
CA ILE A 64 -6.08 2.28 5.26
C ILE A 64 -7.23 1.50 4.59
N ASP A 65 -8.02 2.18 3.78
CA ASP A 65 -9.17 1.57 3.09
C ASP A 65 -8.87 1.23 1.62
N ALA A 66 -9.77 0.46 1.00
CA ALA A 66 -9.64 0.02 -0.40
C ALA A 66 -9.46 1.18 -1.39
N LEU A 67 -10.06 2.33 -1.09
CA LEU A 67 -10.08 3.48 -1.96
C LEU A 67 -8.76 4.25 -1.86
N MET A 68 -8.22 4.42 -0.64
CA MET A 68 -6.86 4.94 -0.42
C MET A 68 -5.81 4.07 -1.09
N HIS A 69 -5.87 2.75 -0.90
CA HIS A 69 -4.90 1.85 -1.51
C HIS A 69 -5.00 1.86 -3.05
N SER A 70 -6.21 1.91 -3.61
CA SER A 70 -6.38 2.02 -5.06
C SER A 70 -5.78 3.31 -5.61
N ARG A 71 -5.89 4.44 -4.89
CA ARG A 71 -5.27 5.72 -5.28
C ARG A 71 -3.76 5.65 -5.28
N ILE A 72 -3.16 5.04 -4.25
CA ILE A 72 -1.71 4.87 -4.17
C ILE A 72 -1.23 4.04 -5.36
N ALA A 73 -1.91 2.92 -5.65
CA ALA A 73 -1.59 2.07 -6.79
C ALA A 73 -1.79 2.79 -8.14
N ASN A 74 -2.89 3.54 -8.33
CA ASN A 74 -3.10 4.31 -9.56
C ASN A 74 -2.05 5.41 -9.74
N LEU A 75 -1.68 6.11 -8.67
CA LEU A 75 -0.61 7.11 -8.72
C LEU A 75 0.72 6.46 -9.09
N PHE A 76 0.99 5.25 -8.59
CA PHE A 76 2.17 4.48 -8.98
C PHE A 76 2.14 4.17 -10.47
N TYR A 77 1.04 3.60 -10.98
CA TYR A 77 0.90 3.25 -12.38
C TYR A 77 0.87 4.47 -13.31
N ALA A 78 0.37 5.62 -12.85
CA ALA A 78 0.43 6.87 -13.60
C ALA A 78 1.88 7.41 -13.68
N ARG A 79 2.64 7.31 -12.58
CA ARG A 79 4.03 7.79 -12.51
C ARG A 79 5.02 6.88 -13.25
N TYR A 80 4.88 5.58 -13.07
CA TYR A 80 5.87 4.60 -13.53
C TYR A 80 5.37 3.73 -14.69
N GLY A 81 4.09 3.80 -15.06
CA GLY A 81 3.46 2.86 -15.99
C GLY A 81 3.16 1.52 -15.31
N ARG A 82 2.66 0.54 -16.08
CA ARG A 82 2.43 -0.85 -15.63
C ARG A 82 3.74 -1.62 -15.45
N ARG A 83 4.63 -1.10 -14.62
CA ARG A 83 5.93 -1.68 -14.30
C ARG A 83 5.84 -2.42 -12.96
N ASP A 84 6.72 -3.39 -12.79
CA ASP A 84 6.92 -4.06 -11.51
C ASP A 84 7.34 -3.04 -10.43
N SER A 85 6.52 -2.88 -9.38
CA SER A 85 6.84 -1.95 -8.29
C SER A 85 8.13 -2.30 -7.56
N GLN A 86 8.47 -3.59 -7.44
CA GLN A 86 9.71 -4.01 -6.80
C GLN A 86 10.93 -3.73 -7.68
N GLU A 87 10.79 -3.81 -9.00
CA GLU A 87 11.86 -3.38 -9.93
C GLU A 87 12.05 -1.86 -9.91
N GLN A 88 10.96 -1.08 -9.81
CA GLN A 88 11.03 0.38 -9.81
C GLN A 88 11.57 0.94 -8.49
N CYS A 89 10.94 0.57 -7.37
CA CYS A 89 11.24 1.15 -6.06
C CYS A 89 12.04 0.22 -5.14
N GLY A 90 12.43 -0.97 -5.60
CA GLY A 90 13.12 -1.99 -4.81
C GLY A 90 12.13 -2.93 -4.09
N GLY A 91 12.61 -4.13 -3.73
CA GLY A 91 11.83 -5.11 -2.95
C GLY A 91 11.94 -4.92 -1.44
N GLY A 92 13.01 -4.24 -0.98
CA GLY A 92 13.34 -4.13 0.43
C GLY A 92 13.97 -5.41 0.99
N GLN A 93 14.45 -5.39 2.23
CA GLN A 93 15.03 -6.57 2.85
C GLN A 93 13.98 -7.68 2.96
N HIS A 94 14.33 -8.93 2.63
CA HIS A 94 13.39 -10.05 2.63
C HIS A 94 13.02 -10.51 4.06
N THR A 95 12.17 -9.73 4.73
CA THR A 95 11.68 -9.97 6.08
C THR A 95 10.39 -9.18 6.33
N ASN A 96 9.55 -9.70 7.22
CA ASN A 96 8.35 -9.02 7.68
C ASN A 96 8.58 -8.14 8.92
N ASN A 97 9.82 -8.01 9.37
CA ASN A 97 10.17 -7.38 10.65
C ASN A 97 11.20 -6.26 10.49
N ARG A 98 11.09 -5.47 9.41
CA ARG A 98 11.91 -4.28 9.20
C ARG A 98 11.60 -3.22 10.27
N ILE A 99 12.63 -2.55 10.75
CA ILE A 99 12.50 -1.40 11.65
C ILE A 99 11.95 -0.22 10.84
N THR A 100 10.98 0.50 11.40
CA THR A 100 10.40 1.68 10.75
C THR A 100 11.34 2.89 10.78
N GLY A 101 11.19 3.78 9.79
CA GLY A 101 11.91 5.05 9.71
C GLY A 101 13.17 5.03 8.84
N GLY A 102 13.43 3.94 8.12
CA GLY A 102 14.54 3.84 7.18
C GLY A 102 14.45 4.83 6.01
N THR A 103 13.25 5.37 5.73
CA THR A 103 13.03 6.35 4.65
C THR A 103 12.99 7.80 5.14
N ALA A 104 12.87 8.05 6.45
CA ALA A 104 12.56 9.37 6.99
C ALA A 104 13.60 10.45 6.66
N GLY A 105 14.88 10.07 6.53
CA GLY A 105 15.97 10.98 6.18
C GLY A 105 15.94 11.49 4.72
N TYR A 106 15.10 10.89 3.87
CA TYR A 106 15.06 11.17 2.43
C TYR A 106 13.76 11.86 1.99
N GLY A 107 12.88 12.21 2.94
CA GLY A 107 11.61 12.88 2.65
C GLY A 107 10.70 12.02 1.75
N MET A 108 10.19 12.60 0.67
CA MET A 108 9.31 11.94 -0.30
C MET A 108 10.07 11.31 -1.47
N GLN A 109 11.40 11.22 -1.39
CA GLN A 109 12.19 10.57 -2.42
C GLN A 109 11.82 9.09 -2.47
N ASP A 110 11.57 8.58 -3.67
CA ASP A 110 11.38 7.14 -3.87
C ASP A 110 12.73 6.45 -3.89
N THR A 111 12.77 5.24 -3.34
CA THR A 111 13.91 4.35 -3.56
C THR A 111 13.92 3.89 -5.02
N ILE A 112 15.06 3.37 -5.47
CA ILE A 112 15.24 2.73 -6.78
C ILE A 112 15.57 1.24 -6.59
N GLY A 113 15.10 0.41 -7.51
CA GLY A 113 15.43 -1.02 -7.54
C GLY A 113 16.83 -1.34 -8.05
N TYR A 114 17.16 -2.63 -8.05
CA TYR A 114 18.51 -3.13 -8.31
C TYR A 114 19.07 -2.68 -9.66
N ASP A 115 18.31 -2.83 -10.76
CA ASP A 115 18.80 -2.51 -12.10
C ASP A 115 19.19 -1.04 -12.28
N GLU A 116 18.40 -0.12 -11.72
CA GLU A 116 18.71 1.31 -11.72
C GLU A 116 19.88 1.65 -10.80
N ALA A 117 20.01 0.96 -9.66
CA ALA A 117 21.13 1.16 -8.75
C ALA A 117 22.44 0.61 -9.33
N TYR A 118 22.39 -0.54 -10.02
CA TYR A 118 23.52 -1.21 -10.65
C TYR A 118 24.16 -0.37 -11.76
N LYS A 119 23.33 0.36 -12.52
CA LYS A 119 23.81 1.34 -13.54
C LYS A 119 24.67 2.46 -12.94
N ILE A 120 24.49 2.76 -11.65
CA ILE A 120 25.25 3.80 -10.93
C ILE A 120 26.48 3.19 -10.25
N ASN A 121 26.31 2.03 -9.63
CA ASN A 121 27.39 1.31 -8.96
C ASN A 121 27.22 -0.20 -9.17
N ASP A 122 28.10 -0.81 -9.96
CA ASP A 122 28.08 -2.22 -10.31
C ASP A 122 28.55 -3.16 -9.17
N LYS A 123 28.96 -2.59 -8.03
CA LYS A 123 29.42 -3.31 -6.83
C LYS A 123 28.39 -3.35 -5.70
N ILE A 124 27.14 -3.00 -5.98
CA ILE A 124 26.06 -3.14 -4.98
C ILE A 124 25.74 -4.61 -4.69
N THR A 125 25.08 -4.85 -3.56
CA THR A 125 24.63 -6.19 -3.17
C THR A 125 23.69 -6.79 -4.23
N ASN A 126 24.09 -7.91 -4.82
CA ASN A 126 23.23 -8.73 -5.68
C ASN A 126 22.77 -9.96 -4.88
N SER A 127 21.61 -9.85 -4.23
CA SER A 127 21.02 -10.94 -3.46
C SER A 127 19.60 -11.21 -3.96
N ILE A 128 19.41 -12.37 -4.57
CA ILE A 128 18.13 -12.80 -5.14
C ILE A 128 17.40 -13.69 -4.13
N VAL A 129 16.11 -13.41 -3.92
CA VAL A 129 15.17 -14.18 -3.09
C VAL A 129 13.98 -14.62 -3.96
N ASP A 130 13.31 -15.70 -3.56
CA ASP A 130 12.19 -16.31 -4.31
C ASP A 130 12.48 -16.52 -5.80
N GLY A 131 13.75 -16.82 -6.12
CA GLY A 131 14.24 -17.10 -7.47
C GLY A 131 14.21 -15.95 -8.47
N SER A 132 13.76 -14.75 -8.08
CA SER A 132 13.56 -13.64 -9.03
C SER A 132 13.64 -12.22 -8.46
N ILE A 133 13.55 -12.02 -7.14
CA ILE A 133 13.53 -10.69 -6.55
C ILE A 133 14.89 -10.30 -6.00
N HIS A 134 15.43 -9.17 -6.45
CA HIS A 134 16.56 -8.53 -5.80
C HIS A 134 16.08 -7.87 -4.51
N GLN A 135 16.47 -8.43 -3.36
CA GLN A 135 16.15 -7.80 -2.08
C GLN A 135 16.97 -6.52 -1.88
N TYR A 136 16.52 -5.70 -0.94
CA TYR A 136 16.93 -4.32 -0.67
C TYR A 136 16.35 -3.31 -1.67
N ALA A 137 16.65 -2.05 -1.37
CA ALA A 137 16.35 -0.89 -2.17
C ALA A 137 17.49 0.12 -2.01
N TRP A 138 17.54 1.13 -2.88
CA TRP A 138 18.63 2.11 -2.85
C TRP A 138 18.10 3.54 -2.98
N TYR A 139 18.75 4.48 -2.31
CA TYR A 139 18.60 5.91 -2.61
C TYR A 139 19.70 6.37 -3.55
N ARG A 140 19.32 7.10 -4.60
CA ARG A 140 20.26 7.85 -5.44
C ARG A 140 20.73 9.09 -4.67
N GLY A 141 22.04 9.31 -4.64
CA GLY A 141 22.70 10.47 -4.06
C GLY A 141 23.82 11.00 -4.95
N GLN A 142 24.64 11.87 -4.37
CA GLN A 142 25.85 12.41 -4.97
C GLN A 142 26.98 12.41 -3.95
N ASP A 143 28.23 12.23 -4.39
CA ASP A 143 29.41 12.45 -3.56
C ASP A 143 29.77 13.94 -3.44
N GLU A 144 30.85 14.25 -2.73
CA GLU A 144 31.33 15.62 -2.52
C GLU A 144 31.74 16.35 -3.83
N TYR A 145 31.92 15.62 -4.92
CA TYR A 145 32.26 16.13 -6.25
C TYR A 145 31.08 16.12 -7.22
N GLY A 146 29.88 15.73 -6.76
CA GLY A 146 28.66 15.66 -7.58
C GLY A 146 28.50 14.37 -8.40
N SER A 147 29.39 13.39 -8.25
CA SER A 147 29.27 12.09 -8.95
C SER A 147 28.11 11.29 -8.36
N PRO A 148 27.31 10.58 -9.17
CA PRO A 148 26.16 9.84 -8.67
C PRO A 148 26.60 8.68 -7.78
N THR A 149 25.90 8.51 -6.65
CA THR A 149 26.11 7.41 -5.71
C THR A 149 24.79 6.72 -5.41
N VAL A 150 24.87 5.53 -4.79
CA VAL A 150 23.71 4.81 -4.27
C VAL A 150 23.94 4.37 -2.85
N THR A 151 22.93 4.53 -1.99
CA THR A 151 22.93 4.08 -0.60
C THR A 151 21.92 2.95 -0.44
N GLN A 152 22.38 1.76 -0.07
CA GLN A 152 21.51 0.61 0.20
C GLN A 152 20.70 0.84 1.48
N VAL A 153 19.42 0.49 1.44
CA VAL A 153 18.49 0.55 2.58
C VAL A 153 17.66 -0.72 2.68
N ASN A 154 17.15 -0.99 3.88
CA ASN A 154 16.29 -2.16 4.13
C ASN A 154 14.83 -1.89 3.78
N ASN A 155 14.33 -0.68 4.04
CA ASN A 155 12.96 -0.27 3.76
C ASN A 155 12.86 0.31 2.35
N ILE A 156 11.70 0.14 1.71
CA ILE A 156 11.38 0.79 0.43
C ILE A 156 10.65 2.10 0.70
N SER A 157 10.83 3.08 -0.18
CA SER A 157 9.99 4.26 -0.30
C SER A 157 9.33 4.24 -1.68
N CYS A 158 8.01 4.17 -1.71
CA CYS A 158 7.23 4.18 -2.95
C CYS A 158 6.13 5.24 -2.85
N LEU A 159 6.24 6.29 -3.66
CA LEU A 159 5.44 7.52 -3.58
C LEU A 159 5.54 8.20 -2.21
N GLY A 160 6.73 8.11 -1.59
CA GLY A 160 7.00 8.56 -0.23
C GLY A 160 6.36 7.73 0.89
N TYR A 161 5.66 6.63 0.57
CA TYR A 161 5.19 5.68 1.57
C TYR A 161 6.30 4.68 1.90
N GLU A 162 6.65 4.56 3.18
CA GLU A 162 7.54 3.50 3.65
C GLU A 162 6.79 2.16 3.60
N ASP A 163 7.41 1.17 2.96
CA ASP A 163 6.98 -0.22 3.01
C ASP A 163 5.48 -0.43 2.70
N ILE A 164 4.93 0.32 1.73
CA ILE A 164 3.55 0.13 1.23
C ILE A 164 3.33 -1.29 0.66
N TYR A 165 4.42 -1.96 0.29
CA TYR A 165 4.49 -3.38 0.04
C TYR A 165 5.79 -3.95 0.62
N GLY A 166 5.86 -5.28 0.69
CA GLY A 166 7.12 -5.99 0.87
C GLY A 166 7.60 -6.15 2.33
N HIS A 167 6.83 -5.72 3.32
CA HIS A 167 7.15 -5.81 4.75
C HIS A 167 6.04 -6.56 5.51
N LYS A 168 4.85 -5.99 5.61
CA LYS A 168 3.68 -6.70 6.12
C LYS A 168 2.54 -6.48 5.15
N TYR A 169 1.59 -7.40 5.16
CA TYR A 169 0.31 -7.10 4.56
C TYR A 169 -0.33 -5.89 5.25
N GLU A 170 -0.99 -5.06 4.47
CA GLU A 170 -1.87 -4.02 4.99
C GLU A 170 -3.30 -4.54 4.98
N MET A 171 -3.80 -4.89 6.16
CA MET A 171 -5.18 -5.26 6.32
C MET A 171 -6.08 -4.03 6.23
N MET A 172 -6.98 -4.01 5.26
CA MET A 172 -7.77 -2.82 4.94
C MET A 172 -9.02 -2.69 5.80
N ASP A 173 -9.42 -1.45 6.04
CA ASP A 173 -10.72 -1.10 6.60
C ASP A 173 -11.76 -0.83 5.49
N GLY A 174 -13.04 -0.90 5.84
CA GLY A 174 -14.14 -0.53 4.93
C GLY A 174 -14.23 -1.38 3.66
N VAL A 175 -13.75 -2.63 3.70
CA VAL A 175 -13.85 -3.58 2.57
C VAL A 175 -13.87 -5.04 3.03
N ASP A 176 -14.73 -5.84 2.41
CA ASP A 176 -14.74 -7.29 2.57
C ASP A 176 -15.20 -8.03 1.30
N LEU A 177 -15.08 -9.36 1.31
CA LEU A 177 -15.76 -10.26 0.39
C LEU A 177 -16.76 -11.10 1.21
N PRO A 178 -18.04 -10.74 1.23
CA PRO A 178 -19.02 -11.49 2.00
C PRO A 178 -19.22 -12.90 1.45
N ASN A 179 -19.01 -13.10 0.13
CA ASN A 179 -19.13 -14.38 -0.57
C ASN A 179 -20.45 -15.13 -0.27
N ASP A 180 -21.52 -14.37 -0.08
CA ASP A 180 -22.88 -14.88 0.04
C ASP A 180 -23.51 -15.13 -1.34
N SER A 181 -24.77 -15.56 -1.34
CA SER A 181 -25.50 -15.89 -2.56
C SER A 181 -25.57 -14.68 -3.49
N GLY A 182 -25.00 -14.82 -4.69
CA GLY A 182 -24.98 -13.78 -5.71
C GLY A 182 -23.78 -12.81 -5.63
N ASN A 183 -22.92 -12.91 -4.62
CA ASN A 183 -21.77 -11.99 -4.46
C ASN A 183 -20.40 -12.66 -4.30
N GLN A 184 -20.26 -13.93 -4.69
CA GLN A 184 -18.96 -14.60 -4.71
C GLN A 184 -17.90 -13.81 -5.50
N GLY A 185 -16.75 -13.58 -4.87
CA GLY A 185 -15.63 -12.86 -5.47
C GLY A 185 -15.87 -11.35 -5.67
N LYS A 186 -17.00 -10.80 -5.22
CA LYS A 186 -17.25 -9.35 -5.28
C LYS A 186 -16.71 -8.68 -4.02
N TRP A 187 -16.00 -7.58 -4.22
CA TRP A 187 -15.54 -6.72 -3.14
C TRP A 187 -16.70 -5.80 -2.78
N ARG A 188 -17.11 -5.84 -1.53
CA ARG A 188 -18.05 -4.89 -0.94
C ARG A 188 -17.24 -3.80 -0.28
N ILE A 189 -17.39 -2.57 -0.75
CA ILE A 189 -16.63 -1.40 -0.30
C ILE A 189 -17.60 -0.41 0.34
N TRP A 190 -17.36 -0.04 1.59
CA TRP A 190 -18.09 1.02 2.27
C TRP A 190 -17.45 2.36 1.91
N MET A 191 -18.27 3.26 1.37
CA MET A 191 -17.84 4.57 0.92
C MET A 191 -17.92 5.58 2.08
N PRO A 192 -17.14 6.68 2.01
CA PRO A 192 -17.17 7.72 3.04
C PRO A 192 -18.54 8.35 3.26
N ASP A 193 -19.39 8.38 2.23
CA ASP A 193 -20.78 8.89 2.30
C ASP A 193 -21.78 7.90 2.95
N GLY A 194 -21.29 6.75 3.43
CA GLY A 194 -22.10 5.70 4.05
C GLY A 194 -22.75 4.74 3.04
N THR A 195 -22.59 4.97 1.73
CA THR A 195 -23.09 4.04 0.71
C THR A 195 -22.18 2.82 0.58
N VAL A 196 -22.70 1.76 -0.05
CA VAL A 196 -21.94 0.53 -0.32
C VAL A 196 -21.83 0.31 -1.82
N ARG A 197 -20.62 0.04 -2.28
CA ARG A 197 -20.32 -0.33 -3.65
C ARG A 197 -19.96 -1.79 -3.75
N TRP A 198 -20.41 -2.43 -4.83
CA TRP A 198 -20.06 -3.80 -5.18
C TRP A 198 -19.19 -3.80 -6.42
N VAL A 199 -17.91 -4.10 -6.23
CA VAL A 199 -16.95 -4.19 -7.33
C VAL A 199 -16.79 -5.65 -7.69
N LYS A 200 -17.07 -5.97 -8.95
CA LYS A 200 -16.88 -7.33 -9.47
C LYS A 200 -15.38 -7.65 -9.45
N GLY A 201 -14.99 -8.63 -8.65
CA GLY A 201 -13.67 -9.26 -8.72
C GLY A 201 -13.71 -10.56 -9.52
N LYS A 202 -12.91 -11.53 -9.08
CA LYS A 202 -12.80 -12.88 -9.66
C LYS A 202 -12.72 -13.92 -8.54
N THR A 203 -13.04 -15.16 -8.86
CA THR A 203 -13.02 -16.28 -7.91
C THR A 203 -11.80 -17.19 -8.04
N THR A 204 -10.98 -16.98 -9.06
CA THR A 204 -9.74 -17.75 -9.26
C THR A 204 -8.61 -17.19 -8.40
N SER A 205 -8.04 -18.05 -7.56
CA SER A 205 -6.94 -17.74 -6.63
C SER A 205 -5.57 -18.07 -7.23
N ASP A 206 -4.52 -17.56 -6.62
CA ASP A 206 -3.11 -17.76 -6.99
C ASP A 206 -2.81 -17.41 -8.45
N GLN A 207 -3.26 -16.23 -8.88
CA GLN A 207 -3.03 -15.74 -10.24
C GLN A 207 -2.36 -14.37 -10.25
N TRP A 208 -1.40 -14.23 -11.15
CA TRP A 208 -0.81 -12.95 -11.52
C TRP A 208 -1.86 -12.07 -12.19
N ILE A 209 -1.97 -10.84 -11.72
CA ILE A 209 -3.02 -9.91 -12.11
C ILE A 209 -2.74 -9.42 -13.53
N THR A 210 -3.71 -9.65 -14.43
CA THR A 210 -3.68 -9.16 -15.83
C THR A 210 -4.61 -7.98 -16.05
N GLY A 211 -5.68 -7.89 -15.26
CA GLY A 211 -6.69 -6.83 -15.33
C GLY A 211 -7.22 -6.44 -13.96
N VAL A 212 -7.64 -5.18 -13.85
CA VAL A 212 -8.28 -4.62 -12.64
C VAL A 212 -9.56 -3.89 -13.02
N ALA A 213 -10.52 -3.84 -12.10
CA ALA A 213 -11.77 -3.10 -12.25
C ALA A 213 -11.57 -1.59 -12.06
N HIS A 214 -10.92 -0.92 -13.01
CA HIS A 214 -10.60 0.50 -12.90
C HIS A 214 -11.90 1.35 -12.86
N GLY A 215 -12.69 1.41 -13.94
CA GLY A 215 -14.00 2.05 -13.95
C GLY A 215 -14.03 3.49 -13.39
N LYS A 216 -15.20 3.92 -12.90
CA LYS A 216 -15.44 5.30 -12.42
C LYS A 216 -14.59 5.71 -11.21
N TYR A 217 -14.30 4.76 -10.32
CA TYR A 217 -13.59 5.00 -9.06
C TYR A 217 -12.12 4.58 -9.10
N MET A 218 -11.66 4.09 -10.25
CA MET A 218 -10.31 3.58 -10.47
C MET A 218 -9.93 2.47 -9.48
N ASP A 219 -10.84 1.51 -9.23
CA ASP A 219 -10.55 0.47 -8.24
C ASP A 219 -9.45 -0.48 -8.73
N ILE A 220 -8.53 -0.83 -7.84
CA ILE A 220 -7.48 -1.82 -8.13
C ILE A 220 -7.94 -3.20 -7.65
N VAL A 221 -9.11 -3.63 -8.11
CA VAL A 221 -9.69 -4.95 -7.79
C VAL A 221 -9.37 -5.94 -8.91
N PRO A 222 -8.69 -7.07 -8.64
CA PRO A 222 -8.34 -8.05 -9.67
C PRO A 222 -9.57 -8.64 -10.39
N VAL A 223 -9.52 -8.65 -11.72
CA VAL A 223 -10.57 -9.21 -12.60
C VAL A 223 -9.97 -10.03 -13.74
N GLY A 224 -10.84 -10.63 -14.55
CA GLY A 224 -10.44 -11.43 -15.71
C GLY A 224 -9.97 -12.84 -15.34
N THR A 225 -9.71 -13.65 -16.38
CA THR A 225 -9.36 -15.06 -16.27
C THR A 225 -7.93 -15.37 -16.71
N ALA A 226 -7.27 -14.43 -17.41
CA ALA A 226 -5.89 -14.57 -17.85
C ALA A 226 -4.91 -14.49 -16.67
N ASN A 227 -3.78 -15.20 -16.81
CA ASN A 227 -2.71 -15.24 -15.83
C ASN A 227 -1.44 -14.63 -16.42
N GLY A 228 -0.85 -13.66 -15.71
CA GLY A 228 0.42 -13.04 -16.06
C GLY A 228 1.63 -13.78 -15.47
N SER A 229 2.66 -13.02 -15.10
CA SER A 229 3.89 -13.47 -14.45
C SER A 229 4.43 -12.39 -13.50
N SER A 230 5.54 -12.69 -12.82
CA SER A 230 6.32 -11.70 -12.06
C SER A 230 6.95 -10.59 -12.90
N SER A 231 6.82 -10.65 -14.23
CA SER A 231 7.43 -9.71 -15.17
C SER A 231 6.47 -9.20 -16.25
N THR A 232 5.18 -9.50 -16.13
CA THR A 232 4.16 -9.08 -17.10
C THR A 232 2.92 -8.51 -16.41
N TYR A 233 2.27 -7.57 -17.09
CA TYR A 233 1.06 -6.88 -16.63
C TYR A 233 1.28 -6.07 -15.35
N TYR A 234 0.77 -6.54 -14.21
CA TYR A 234 0.85 -5.85 -12.93
C TYR A 234 1.94 -6.41 -12.02
N CYS A 235 2.54 -7.57 -12.38
CA CYS A 235 3.61 -8.25 -11.63
C CYS A 235 3.26 -8.64 -10.19
N ASP A 236 1.97 -8.61 -9.82
CA ASP A 236 1.47 -8.94 -8.49
C ASP A 236 0.45 -10.06 -8.56
N LYS A 237 0.31 -10.84 -7.48
CA LYS A 237 -0.71 -11.89 -7.38
C LYS A 237 -1.98 -11.47 -6.64
N TYR A 238 -3.06 -12.15 -6.99
CA TYR A 238 -4.29 -12.19 -6.24
C TYR A 238 -4.52 -13.57 -5.63
N TRP A 239 -4.78 -13.60 -4.32
CA TRP A 239 -5.29 -14.79 -3.62
C TRP A 239 -6.66 -14.51 -3.04
N ILE A 240 -7.56 -15.48 -3.19
CA ILE A 240 -8.92 -15.43 -2.70
C ILE A 240 -9.35 -16.81 -2.19
N SER A 241 -10.15 -16.81 -1.13
CA SER A 241 -11.06 -17.89 -0.79
C SER A 241 -12.50 -17.46 -1.07
N THR A 242 -13.32 -18.36 -1.62
CA THR A 242 -14.76 -18.12 -1.82
C THR A 242 -15.58 -18.47 -0.57
N ALA A 243 -14.94 -18.75 0.57
CA ALA A 243 -15.61 -18.87 1.86
C ALA A 243 -16.20 -17.52 2.30
N ALA A 244 -17.27 -17.55 3.10
CA ALA A 244 -17.98 -16.35 3.53
C ALA A 244 -17.08 -15.39 4.35
N SER A 245 -17.35 -14.08 4.28
CA SER A 245 -16.76 -13.04 5.15
C SER A 245 -15.23 -13.00 5.15
N ARG A 246 -14.62 -12.74 4.00
CA ARG A 246 -13.15 -12.56 3.90
C ARG A 246 -12.78 -11.08 4.05
N VAL A 247 -11.78 -10.81 4.87
CA VAL A 247 -11.12 -9.50 4.90
C VAL A 247 -10.11 -9.39 3.75
N VAL A 248 -9.72 -8.17 3.41
CA VAL A 248 -8.81 -7.93 2.29
C VAL A 248 -7.50 -7.33 2.77
N TYR A 249 -6.41 -7.96 2.36
CA TYR A 249 -5.05 -7.54 2.61
C TYR A 249 -4.40 -7.04 1.32
N ARG A 250 -3.49 -6.10 1.44
CA ARG A 250 -2.72 -5.50 0.35
C ARG A 250 -1.22 -5.51 0.61
N GLY A 251 -0.44 -5.20 -0.43
CA GLY A 251 1.02 -5.21 -0.35
C GLY A 251 1.53 -6.65 -0.32
N TYR A 252 2.50 -6.96 0.53
CA TYR A 252 2.98 -8.33 0.75
C TYR A 252 3.84 -8.38 2.00
N TYR A 253 4.04 -9.57 2.57
CA TYR A 253 4.68 -9.73 3.87
C TYR A 253 6.20 -9.91 3.84
N SER A 254 6.84 -9.78 2.70
CA SER A 254 8.30 -9.78 2.54
C SER A 254 8.66 -9.31 1.13
N ALA A 255 9.93 -9.22 0.79
CA ALA A 255 10.37 -8.96 -0.59
C ALA A 255 10.19 -10.20 -1.48
N GLY A 256 8.95 -10.60 -1.76
CA GLY A 256 8.63 -11.80 -2.53
C GLY A 256 8.05 -11.47 -3.89
N ALA A 257 8.26 -12.35 -4.87
CA ALA A 257 7.95 -12.10 -6.29
C ALA A 257 6.49 -11.74 -6.58
N ASN A 258 5.60 -12.07 -5.67
CA ASN A 258 4.17 -11.93 -5.83
C ASN A 258 3.65 -10.56 -5.37
N GLY A 259 4.47 -9.76 -4.70
CA GLY A 259 4.07 -8.57 -3.95
C GLY A 259 4.27 -7.25 -4.69
N GLY A 260 3.41 -6.29 -4.35
CA GLY A 260 3.47 -4.95 -4.92
C GLY A 260 2.17 -4.20 -4.66
N VAL A 261 2.01 -3.04 -5.32
CA VAL A 261 0.91 -2.10 -5.04
C VAL A 261 -0.47 -2.60 -5.52
N SER A 262 -0.55 -3.62 -6.36
CA SER A 262 -1.83 -4.21 -6.78
C SER A 262 -2.11 -5.59 -6.16
N ASN A 263 -1.13 -6.17 -5.45
CA ASN A 263 -1.32 -7.43 -4.74
C ASN A 263 -2.57 -7.37 -3.85
N ALA A 264 -3.33 -8.46 -3.82
CA ALA A 264 -4.41 -8.60 -2.86
C ALA A 264 -4.53 -10.03 -2.34
N ASN A 265 -4.88 -10.16 -1.07
CA ASN A 265 -5.11 -11.44 -0.42
C ASN A 265 -6.42 -11.40 0.40
N ALA A 266 -7.37 -12.25 0.03
CA ALA A 266 -8.68 -12.38 0.66
C ALA A 266 -8.97 -13.83 1.05
N ASN A 267 -8.03 -14.48 1.74
CA ASN A 267 -8.18 -15.87 2.19
C ASN A 267 -8.81 -15.99 3.58
N ASN A 268 -8.57 -15.00 4.44
CA ASN A 268 -8.86 -15.08 5.86
C ASN A 268 -10.09 -14.26 6.25
N ASP A 269 -10.78 -14.64 7.32
CA ASP A 269 -11.83 -13.81 7.93
C ASP A 269 -11.27 -12.83 8.94
N ALA A 270 -12.16 -11.98 9.46
CA ALA A 270 -11.84 -10.91 10.38
C ALA A 270 -11.25 -11.36 11.73
N SER A 271 -11.38 -12.65 12.09
CA SER A 271 -10.86 -13.18 13.35
C SER A 271 -9.41 -13.68 13.25
N TYR A 272 -8.90 -13.85 12.03
CA TYR A 272 -7.56 -14.35 11.78
C TYR A 272 -6.48 -13.34 12.23
N SER A 273 -5.48 -13.82 12.95
CA SER A 273 -4.30 -13.05 13.35
C SER A 273 -3.02 -13.76 12.88
N ASN A 274 -2.05 -12.98 12.40
CA ASN A 274 -0.78 -13.52 11.90
C ASN A 274 0.35 -12.50 12.03
N THR A 275 1.57 -12.97 12.25
CA THR A 275 2.80 -12.16 12.34
C THR A 275 3.12 -11.38 11.06
N ASN A 276 2.56 -11.80 9.93
CA ASN A 276 2.80 -11.26 8.60
C ASN A 276 1.76 -10.20 8.20
N VAL A 277 0.75 -9.98 9.04
CA VAL A 277 -0.36 -9.06 8.79
C VAL A 277 -0.28 -7.91 9.78
N GLY A 278 -0.09 -6.71 9.25
CA GLY A 278 -0.24 -5.46 9.96
C GLY A 278 -1.29 -4.60 9.30
N SER A 279 -1.21 -3.29 9.52
CA SER A 279 -1.94 -2.30 8.74
C SER A 279 -1.31 -0.90 8.95
N ARG A 280 -1.96 0.14 8.45
CA ARG A 280 -1.54 1.54 8.45
C ARG A 280 -2.71 2.41 8.81
N LEU A 281 -2.54 3.31 9.78
CA LEU A 281 -3.58 4.26 10.13
C LEU A 281 -3.86 5.25 9.00
N ALA A 282 -5.11 5.62 8.91
CA ALA A 282 -5.62 6.66 8.03
C ALA A 282 -6.64 7.51 8.78
N PHE A 283 -6.90 8.70 8.24
CA PHE A 283 -7.85 9.65 8.80
C PHE A 283 -8.73 10.22 7.70
N ARG A 284 -10.03 10.05 7.88
CA ARG A 284 -11.08 10.75 7.13
C ARG A 284 -11.81 11.66 8.11
N GLY A 285 -11.59 12.95 7.95
CA GLY A 285 -12.18 13.96 8.81
C GLY A 285 -11.74 15.34 8.38
N LYS A 286 -12.10 16.35 9.16
CA LYS A 286 -11.78 17.74 8.84
C LYS A 286 -10.27 17.97 8.94
N LEU A 287 -9.64 18.22 7.80
CA LEU A 287 -8.26 18.68 7.74
C LEU A 287 -8.22 20.20 7.91
N VAL A 288 -7.32 20.66 8.77
CA VAL A 288 -7.05 22.09 8.96
C VAL A 288 -5.56 22.32 8.88
N ARG A 289 -5.15 23.39 8.20
CA ARG A 289 -3.75 23.82 8.18
C ARG A 289 -3.49 24.61 9.46
N ALA A 290 -2.42 24.26 10.16
CA ALA A 290 -1.95 25.07 11.27
C ALA A 290 -1.48 26.44 10.76
N GLU A 291 -1.67 27.49 11.57
CA GLU A 291 -1.24 28.85 11.24
C GLU A 291 0.28 29.02 11.24
N SER A 292 1.00 28.16 11.99
CA SER A 292 2.46 28.10 12.01
C SER A 292 2.97 26.71 12.42
N VAL A 293 4.27 26.49 12.27
CA VAL A 293 4.94 25.26 12.74
C VAL A 293 4.89 25.16 14.26
N GLU A 294 5.02 26.29 14.96
CA GLU A 294 4.91 26.38 16.42
C GLU A 294 3.49 26.01 16.88
N ALA A 295 2.46 26.55 16.20
CA ALA A 295 1.08 26.20 16.47
C ALA A 295 0.83 24.71 16.27
N TYR A 296 1.33 24.12 15.17
CA TYR A 296 1.24 22.68 14.91
C TYR A 296 1.91 21.86 16.02
N LYS A 297 3.13 22.23 16.43
CA LYS A 297 3.89 21.53 17.49
C LYS A 297 3.24 21.67 18.88
N ALA A 298 2.42 22.71 19.10
CA ALA A 298 1.70 22.91 20.36
C ALA A 298 0.39 22.09 20.46
N ILE A 299 -0.08 21.50 19.34
CA ILE A 299 -1.30 20.68 19.33
C ILE A 299 -1.14 19.49 20.26
N ARG A 300 -2.18 19.21 21.04
CA ARG A 300 -2.31 18.00 21.84
C ARG A 300 -3.37 17.10 21.20
N GLU A 301 -3.15 15.80 21.28
CA GLU A 301 -4.17 14.82 20.91
C GLU A 301 -5.42 15.08 21.76
N VAL A 302 -6.57 15.28 21.12
CA VAL A 302 -7.86 15.39 21.81
C VAL A 302 -8.24 13.99 22.28
N LEU A 303 -8.58 13.86 23.56
CA LEU A 303 -8.96 12.59 24.21
C LEU A 303 -10.34 12.11 23.73
#